data_AF-A0A960RPQ0-F1
#
_entry.id   AF-A0A960RPQ0-F1
#
_cell.length_a   1.000
_cell.length_b   1.000
_cell.length_c   1.000
_cell.angle_alpha   90.00
_cell.angle_beta   90.00
_cell.angle_gamma   90.00
#
_symmetry.space_group_name_H-M   'P 1'
#
loop_
_entity.id
_entity.type
_entity.pdbx_description
1 polymer ?
#
loop_
_entity_poly.entity_id
_entity_poly.type
_entity_poly.pdbx_seq_one_letter_code
_entity_poly.pdbx_strand_id
1 'polypeptide(L)'
;MEKLFYEIESTIDQLISNAQVLHRIAFDEGYADESDALRKMQESLLCRLIERDQQLEAFGLKDNLTEKFQIIEEKLSYFSHLNHQLVNKTFQHYSKS
;
A
#
# COMPACT_ATOMS: atom_id res chain seq x y z
N MET A 1 -5.70 -16.75 14.28
CA MET A 1 -5.16 -16.94 12.91
C MET A 1 -5.87 -16.04 11.92
N GLU A 2 -7.19 -16.16 11.75
CA GLU A 2 -7.96 -15.34 10.79
C GLU A 2 -7.89 -13.83 11.04
N LYS A 3 -7.83 -13.42 12.32
CA LYS A 3 -7.69 -12.01 12.69
C LYS A 3 -6.43 -11.34 12.10
N LEU A 4 -5.29 -12.02 12.11
CA LEU A 4 -4.03 -11.46 11.60
C LEU A 4 -4.08 -11.30 10.07
N PHE A 5 -4.66 -12.28 9.37
CA PHE A 5 -4.89 -12.17 7.93
C PHE A 5 -5.83 -11.02 7.57
N TYR A 6 -6.94 -10.91 8.29
CA TYR A 6 -7.88 -9.80 8.09
C TYR A 6 -7.23 -8.44 8.35
N GLU A 7 -6.38 -8.33 9.37
CA GLU A 7 -5.62 -7.11 9.65
C GLU A 7 -4.62 -6.77 8.54
N ILE A 8 -3.94 -7.76 7.97
CA ILE A 8 -3.04 -7.60 6.82
C ILE A 8 -3.83 -7.13 5.60
N GLU A 9 -4.90 -7.85 5.27
CA GLU A 9 -5.75 -7.55 4.13
C GLU A 9 -6.32 -6.12 4.23
N SER A 10 -6.88 -5.76 5.39
CA SER A 10 -7.41 -4.41 5.65
C SER A 10 -6.34 -3.33 5.56
N THR A 11 -5.10 -3.62 5.99
CA THR A 11 -3.97 -2.70 5.88
C THR A 11 -3.62 -2.46 4.41
N ILE A 12 -3.63 -3.52 3.58
CA ILE A 12 -3.37 -3.41 2.14
C ILE A 12 -4.50 -2.66 1.43
N ASP A 13 -5.75 -2.88 1.81
CA ASP A 13 -6.90 -2.14 1.25
C ASP A 13 -6.79 -0.64 1.53
N GLN A 14 -6.33 -0.25 2.72
CA GLN A 14 -6.05 1.14 3.05
C GLN A 14 -4.88 1.71 2.24
N LEU A 15 -3.82 0.94 2.03
CA LEU A 15 -2.70 1.33 1.16
C LEU A 15 -3.16 1.59 -0.28
N ILE A 16 -4.00 0.70 -0.83
CA ILE A 16 -4.61 0.84 -2.15
C ILE A 16 -5.47 2.10 -2.22
N SER A 17 -6.36 2.30 -1.25
CA SER A 17 -7.23 3.49 -1.20
C SER A 17 -6.42 4.78 -1.20
N ASN A 18 -5.41 4.86 -0.34
CA ASN A 18 -4.52 6.03 -0.28
C ASN A 18 -3.78 6.25 -1.60
N ALA A 19 -3.29 5.19 -2.25
CA ALA A 19 -2.61 5.30 -3.53
C ALA A 19 -3.53 5.82 -4.64
N GLN A 20 -4.79 5.35 -4.67
CA GLN A 20 -5.79 5.82 -5.62
C GLN A 20 -6.14 7.30 -5.42
N VAL A 21 -6.23 7.77 -4.17
CA VAL A 21 -6.47 9.18 -3.87
C VAL A 21 -5.26 10.02 -4.29
N LEU A 22 -4.04 9.61 -3.91
CA LEU A 22 -2.81 10.28 -4.33
C LEU A 22 -2.70 10.40 -5.85
N HIS A 23 -3.08 9.37 -6.59
CA HIS A 23 -3.12 9.42 -8.06
C HIS A 23 -3.99 10.53 -8.64
N ARG A 24 -5.02 10.95 -7.91
CA ARG A 24 -5.96 12.01 -8.33
C ARG A 24 -5.45 13.38 -7.93
N ILE A 25 -4.82 13.50 -6.76
CA ILE A 25 -4.54 14.81 -6.13
C ILE A 25 -3.06 15.21 -6.11
N ALA A 26 -2.12 14.30 -6.39
CA ALA A 26 -0.69 14.53 -6.14
C ALA A 26 -0.05 15.69 -6.93
N PHE A 27 -0.69 16.17 -8.00
CA PHE A 27 -0.22 17.28 -8.83
C PHE A 27 -1.14 18.50 -8.79
N ASP A 28 -2.13 18.49 -7.91
CA ASP A 28 -3.00 19.63 -7.67
C ASP A 28 -2.47 20.40 -6.45
N GLU A 29 -2.00 21.63 -6.68
CA GLU A 29 -1.45 22.49 -5.63
C GLU A 29 -2.48 22.78 -4.51
N GLY A 30 -3.78 22.70 -4.83
CA GLY A 30 -4.86 22.87 -3.85
C GLY A 30 -4.96 21.73 -2.84
N TYR A 31 -4.22 20.64 -3.02
CA TYR A 31 -4.21 19.46 -2.16
C TYR A 31 -2.82 19.06 -1.67
N ALA A 32 -1.87 20.01 -1.61
CA ALA A 32 -0.49 19.72 -1.21
C ALA A 32 -0.41 19.11 0.22
N ASP A 33 -1.19 19.64 1.16
CA ASP A 33 -1.21 19.17 2.55
C ASP A 33 -1.85 17.78 2.67
N GLU A 34 -2.96 17.54 1.96
CA GLU A 34 -3.63 16.24 1.90
C GLU A 34 -2.74 15.17 1.26
N SER A 35 -2.01 15.54 0.20
CA SER A 35 -1.04 14.67 -0.46
C SER A 35 0.09 14.28 0.49
N ASP A 36 0.63 15.23 1.26
CA ASP A 36 1.67 14.95 2.26
C ASP A 36 1.15 14.08 3.42
N ALA A 37 -0.06 14.38 3.93
CA ALA A 37 -0.70 13.60 4.98
C ALA A 37 -0.95 12.14 4.54
N LEU A 38 -1.43 11.93 3.31
CA LEU A 38 -1.64 10.59 2.75
C LEU A 38 -0.34 9.81 2.58
N ARG A 39 0.75 10.47 2.16
CA ARG A 39 2.08 9.83 2.06
C ARG A 39 2.56 9.34 3.43
N LYS A 40 2.49 10.19 4.46
CA LYS A 40 2.85 9.80 5.84
C LYS A 40 1.97 8.65 6.36
N MET A 41 0.68 8.66 6.02
CA MET A 41 -0.21 7.56 6.36
C MET A 41 0.19 6.26 5.67
N GLN A 42 0.58 6.31 4.39
CA GLN A 42 1.08 5.13 3.66
C GLN A 42 2.36 4.57 4.30
N GLU A 43 3.31 5.41 4.71
CA GLU A 43 4.52 4.98 5.41
C GLU A 43 4.18 4.22 6.71
N SER A 44 3.27 4.76 7.52
CA SER A 44 2.81 4.11 8.75
C SER A 44 2.14 2.75 8.48
N LEU A 45 1.29 2.66 7.45
CA LEU A 45 0.63 1.42 7.05
C LEU A 45 1.63 0.37 6.53
N LEU A 46 2.67 0.80 5.80
CA LEU A 46 3.75 -0.09 5.35
C LEU A 46 4.55 -0.66 6.51
N CYS A 47 4.91 0.18 7.50
CA CYS A 47 5.55 -0.28 8.73
C CYS A 47 4.70 -1.33 9.44
N ARG A 48 3.39 -1.05 9.60
CA ARG A 48 2.45 -2.00 10.20
C ARG A 48 2.39 -3.32 9.43
N LEU A 49 2.37 -3.26 8.09
CA LEU A 49 2.34 -4.46 7.24
C LEU A 49 3.59 -5.33 7.43
N ILE A 50 4.77 -4.71 7.49
CA ILE A 50 6.04 -5.40 7.76
C ILE A 50 5.99 -6.11 9.12
N GLU A 51 5.51 -5.44 10.16
CA GLU A 51 5.37 -6.08 11.47
C GLU A 51 4.41 -7.27 11.45
N ARG A 52 3.30 -7.17 10.69
CA ARG A 52 2.34 -8.26 10.57
C ARG A 52 2.91 -9.46 9.81
N ASP A 53 3.71 -9.23 8.75
CA ASP A 53 4.41 -10.30 8.03
C ASP A 53 5.44 -11.01 8.92
N GLN A 54 6.21 -10.25 9.71
CA GLN A 54 7.13 -10.84 10.70
C GLN A 54 6.41 -11.71 11.73
N GLN A 55 5.19 -11.32 12.15
CA GLN A 55 4.38 -12.16 13.02
C GLN A 55 3.90 -13.44 12.34
N LEU A 56 3.50 -13.38 11.06
CA LEU A 56 3.13 -14.58 10.30
C LEU A 56 4.28 -15.57 10.22
N GLU A 57 5.50 -15.08 10.00
CA GLU A 57 6.71 -15.88 9.98
C GLU A 57 7.00 -16.49 11.36
N ALA A 58 6.96 -15.68 12.42
CA ALA A 58 7.21 -16.14 13.79
C ALA A 58 6.22 -17.23 14.27
N PHE A 59 4.99 -17.21 13.76
CA PHE A 59 3.97 -18.22 14.08
C PHE A 59 3.98 -19.42 13.12
N GLY A 60 4.86 -19.46 12.11
CA GLY A 60 4.89 -20.55 11.11
C GLY A 60 3.60 -20.62 10.29
N LEU A 61 2.94 -19.48 10.07
CA LEU A 61 1.61 -19.43 9.43
C LEU A 61 1.68 -19.22 7.93
N LYS A 62 2.88 -18.99 7.38
CA LYS A 62 3.09 -18.70 5.96
C LYS A 62 2.73 -19.89 5.06
N ASP A 63 2.95 -21.11 5.54
CA ASP A 63 2.77 -22.33 4.76
C ASP A 63 1.35 -22.92 4.78
N ASN A 64 0.46 -22.43 5.65
CA ASN A 64 -0.83 -23.08 5.95
C ASN A 64 -2.05 -22.44 5.24
N LEU A 65 -1.87 -21.36 4.45
CA LEU A 65 -2.98 -20.51 4.00
C LEU A 65 -2.85 -20.04 2.54
N THR A 66 -2.62 -20.98 1.63
CA THR A 66 -2.32 -20.73 0.20
C THR A 66 -3.30 -19.79 -0.50
N GLU A 67 -4.61 -19.98 -0.31
CA GLU A 67 -5.64 -19.14 -0.98
C GLU A 67 -5.68 -17.71 -0.40
N LYS A 68 -5.59 -17.55 0.93
CA LYS A 68 -5.58 -16.21 1.56
C LYS A 68 -4.30 -15.44 1.24
N PHE A 69 -3.17 -16.13 1.08
CA PHE A 69 -1.94 -15.52 0.61
C PHE A 69 -2.03 -15.07 -0.84
N GLN A 70 -2.68 -15.83 -1.71
CA GLN A 70 -2.89 -15.42 -3.10
C GLN A 70 -3.64 -14.08 -3.18
N ILE A 71 -4.71 -13.89 -2.40
CA ILE A 71 -5.46 -12.62 -2.35
C ILE A 71 -4.55 -11.47 -1.88
N ILE A 72 -3.71 -11.71 -0.87
CA ILE A 72 -2.74 -10.72 -0.36
C ILE A 72 -1.72 -10.35 -1.45
N GLU A 73 -1.18 -11.34 -2.17
CA GLU A 73 -0.23 -11.13 -3.26
C GLU A 73 -0.84 -10.32 -4.41
N GLU A 74 -2.07 -10.65 -4.81
CA GLU A 74 -2.81 -9.91 -5.83
C GLU A 74 -3.02 -8.45 -5.44
N LYS A 75 -3.42 -8.19 -4.18
CA LYS A 75 -3.61 -6.83 -3.66
C LYS A 75 -2.29 -6.06 -3.58
N LEU A 76 -1.20 -6.69 -3.13
CA LEU A 76 0.13 -6.08 -3.10
C LEU A 76 0.66 -5.76 -4.50
N SER A 77 0.43 -6.65 -5.45
CA SER A 77 0.76 -6.42 -6.86
C SER A 77 0.01 -5.21 -7.42
N TYR A 78 -1.29 -5.10 -7.12
CA TYR A 78 -2.09 -3.94 -7.51
C TYR A 78 -1.61 -2.64 -6.86
N PHE A 79 -1.33 -2.65 -5.55
CA PHE A 79 -0.76 -1.49 -4.86
C PHE A 79 0.60 -1.07 -5.44
N SER A 80 1.48 -2.02 -5.71
CA SER A 80 2.78 -1.80 -6.37
C SER A 80 2.60 -1.15 -7.74
N HIS A 81 1.64 -1.64 -8.53
CA HIS A 81 1.31 -1.07 -9.84
C HIS A 81 0.88 0.40 -9.72
N LEU A 82 0.00 0.74 -8.77
CA LEU A 82 -0.40 2.12 -8.53
C LEU A 82 0.82 3.00 -8.17
N ASN A 83 1.67 2.57 -7.23
CA ASN A 83 2.84 3.37 -6.87
C ASN A 83 3.79 3.57 -8.05
N HIS A 84 4.03 2.53 -8.85
CA HIS A 84 4.87 2.64 -10.04
C HIS A 84 4.32 3.66 -11.04
N GLN A 85 3.00 3.66 -11.27
CA GLN A 85 2.37 4.68 -12.12
C GLN A 85 2.53 6.10 -11.55
N LEU A 86 2.41 6.28 -10.23
CA LEU A 86 2.54 7.59 -9.58
C LEU A 86 3.97 8.13 -9.71
N VAL A 87 4.97 7.26 -9.50
CA VAL A 87 6.39 7.60 -9.70
C VAL A 87 6.64 8.00 -11.15
N ASN A 88 6.13 7.24 -12.12
CA ASN A 88 6.28 7.57 -13.54
C ASN A 88 5.64 8.91 -13.91
N LYS A 89 4.42 9.19 -13.42
CA LYS A 89 3.77 10.50 -13.61
C LYS A 89 4.59 11.63 -13.00
N THR A 90 5.14 11.41 -11.81
CA THR A 90 5.99 12.39 -11.11
C THR A 90 7.25 12.69 -11.92
N PHE A 91 7.93 11.65 -12.40
CA PHE A 91 9.10 11.80 -13.25
C PHE A 91 8.78 12.57 -14.54
N GLN A 92 7.65 12.27 -15.20
CA GLN A 92 7.21 12.98 -16.41
C GLN A 92 6.87 14.46 -16.15
N HIS A 93 6.28 14.77 -15.00
CA HIS A 93 5.95 16.14 -14.61
C HIS A 93 7.21 17.00 -14.46
N TYR A 94 8.21 16.49 -13.75
CA TYR A 94 9.50 17.19 -13.55
C TYR A 94 10.41 17.17 -14.78
N SER A 95 10.27 16.19 -15.68
CA SER A 95 11.04 16.18 -16.94
C SER A 95 10.55 17.22 -17.97
N LYS A 96 9.38 17.82 -17.73
CA LYS A 96 8.75 18.82 -18.61
C LYS A 96 8.77 20.24 -18.04
N SER A 97 9.18 20.40 -16.79
CA SER A 97 9.33 21.69 -16.10
C SER A 97 10.76 22.19 -16.20
#